data_AF-A0A949SBA1-F1
#
_entry.id   AF-A0A949SBA1-F1
#
_cell.length_a   1.000
_cell.length_b   1.000
_cell.length_c   1.000
_cell.angle_alpha   90.00
_cell.angle_beta   90.00
_cell.angle_gamma   90.00
#
_symmetry.space_group_name_H-M   'P 1'
#
loop_
_entity.id
_entity.type
_entity.pdbx_description
1 polymer ?
#
loop_
_entity_poly.entity_id
_entity_poly.type
_entity_poly.pdbx_seq_one_letter_code
_entity_poly.pdbx_strand_id
1 'polypeptide(L)'
;MRFFLTAILLLTIALSCRKAIEKPTWDVDVIAPLVNTTLNINQLLPSTVLETNSDSSLKIVYSTDIFDIDVDSLFKIPDTTITEIYTVPINLIAAPGDAFYSNDEERLLGVSNGVELNYASIESGFIEIEVFNDIREKVLVTYKILSATKFGDTLTLTELIDAGTSFQPGYLKKRIDISNYDLNLTGINGNKTNTLVTKAVASVDTNGSTVNINIGQKLKYINTLKDVVPYYVKGYFGSQNYRFGPETTNFKVFDRIIDGTIDIEDVDVNLSFENGIGVDAQLIINQLKTVNTKNGAQASLSHSIIGSPININRSTETNSIPEVNYTSYFNQLITSNSNIDNLIELFPNELLYDINLLINPFGNISGSNDFVYKKHPLKTKLNVEFPLSFVANNLTLIDTVDFNLEKNSSDKIIEGTLFIYANNGYPFDATLGLELLDENSNPIKSLPISNYIASATVDANLKVSSKTESVLAIPLSRIDIDDLYRSKKIIIKTAFNTTAKPQFVKIYENYNISIKMVGDFAYQIN
;
A
#
# COMPACT_ATOMS: atom_id res chain seq x y z
N MET A 1 -22.73 -104.97 3.69
CA MET A 1 -21.76 -104.36 4.65
C MET A 1 -20.55 -103.70 3.99
N ARG A 2 -19.99 -104.23 2.88
CA ARG A 2 -18.83 -103.61 2.20
C ARG A 2 -19.10 -102.22 1.57
N PHE A 3 -20.27 -102.00 0.96
CA PHE A 3 -20.62 -100.70 0.38
C PHE A 3 -20.91 -99.59 1.42
N PHE A 4 -21.33 -99.98 2.63
CA PHE A 4 -21.63 -99.04 3.71
C PHE A 4 -20.33 -98.52 4.37
N LEU A 5 -19.32 -99.38 4.50
CA LEU A 5 -18.00 -98.98 5.01
C LEU A 5 -17.26 -98.04 4.04
N THR A 6 -17.36 -98.27 2.73
CA THR A 6 -16.74 -97.38 1.73
C THR A 6 -17.42 -96.02 1.67
N ALA A 7 -18.74 -95.96 1.86
CA ALA A 7 -19.47 -94.69 1.92
C ALA A 7 -19.11 -93.88 3.18
N ILE A 8 -18.94 -94.55 4.32
CA ILE A 8 -18.52 -93.89 5.57
C ILE A 8 -17.07 -93.38 5.48
N LEU A 9 -16.17 -94.13 4.84
CA LEU A 9 -14.78 -93.70 4.65
C LEU A 9 -14.65 -92.51 3.67
N LEU A 10 -15.50 -92.44 2.64
CA LEU A 10 -15.51 -91.27 1.74
C LEU A 10 -16.10 -90.03 2.41
N LEU A 11 -17.09 -90.20 3.30
CA LEU A 11 -17.72 -89.10 4.03
C LEU A 11 -16.79 -88.50 5.10
N THR A 12 -15.94 -89.31 5.73
CA THR A 12 -14.96 -88.82 6.73
C THR A 12 -13.79 -88.07 6.09
N ILE A 13 -13.45 -88.33 4.82
CA ILE A 13 -12.43 -87.55 4.08
C ILE A 13 -13.02 -86.21 3.60
N ALA A 14 -14.31 -86.16 3.26
CA ALA A 14 -15.00 -84.92 2.86
C ALA A 14 -15.31 -83.97 4.04
N LEU A 15 -15.39 -84.50 5.27
CA LEU A 15 -15.60 -83.72 6.51
C LEU A 15 -14.30 -83.46 7.28
N SER A 16 -13.13 -83.74 6.68
CA SER A 16 -11.85 -83.30 7.24
C SER A 16 -11.85 -81.77 7.28
N CYS A 17 -11.87 -81.24 8.50
CA CYS A 17 -11.79 -79.83 8.81
C CYS A 17 -10.56 -79.24 8.12
N ARG A 18 -10.74 -78.50 7.01
CA ARG A 18 -9.71 -77.60 6.51
C ARG A 18 -9.43 -76.63 7.65
N LYS A 19 -8.30 -76.80 8.34
CA LYS A 19 -7.72 -75.73 9.16
C LYS A 19 -7.69 -74.52 8.23
N ALA A 20 -8.45 -73.48 8.54
CA ALA A 20 -8.32 -72.21 7.85
C ALA A 20 -6.83 -71.87 7.92
N ILE A 21 -6.17 -71.87 6.77
CA ILE A 21 -4.77 -71.43 6.69
C ILE A 21 -4.88 -69.93 6.94
N GLU A 22 -4.79 -69.53 8.21
CA GLU A 22 -4.48 -68.16 8.56
C GLU A 22 -3.19 -67.85 7.80
N LYS A 23 -3.26 -66.87 6.90
CA LYS A 23 -2.07 -66.44 6.17
C LYS A 23 -1.02 -66.08 7.21
N PRO A 24 0.22 -66.57 7.08
CA PRO A 24 1.22 -66.32 8.08
C PRO A 24 1.50 -64.81 8.14
N THR A 25 1.14 -64.19 9.26
CA THR A 25 1.44 -62.79 9.51
C THR A 25 2.74 -62.67 10.27
N TRP A 26 3.62 -61.79 9.81
CA TRP A 26 4.87 -61.45 10.47
C TRP A 26 4.92 -59.96 10.70
N ASP A 27 5.35 -59.60 11.91
CA ASP A 27 5.56 -58.21 12.32
C ASP A 27 6.95 -57.78 11.83
N VAL A 28 7.02 -56.68 11.07
CA VAL A 28 8.27 -56.11 10.56
C VAL A 28 8.38 -54.66 11.03
N ASP A 29 9.48 -54.35 11.71
CA ASP A 29 9.80 -52.98 12.11
C ASP A 29 10.44 -52.23 10.93
N VAL A 30 9.85 -51.10 10.57
CA VAL A 30 10.31 -50.25 9.46
C VAL A 30 10.49 -48.82 9.95
N ILE A 31 11.69 -48.28 9.69
CA ILE A 31 12.04 -46.89 9.97
C ILE A 31 11.89 -46.07 8.68
N ALA A 32 11.00 -45.07 8.67
CA ALA A 32 10.74 -44.23 7.50
C ALA A 32 10.90 -42.74 7.83
N PRO A 33 11.72 -41.96 7.07
CA PRO A 33 11.74 -40.51 7.21
C PRO A 33 10.42 -39.94 6.68
N LEU A 34 9.76 -39.11 7.49
CA LEU A 34 8.43 -38.58 7.20
C LEU A 34 8.46 -37.10 6.86
N VAL A 35 9.23 -36.32 7.61
CA VAL A 35 9.39 -34.88 7.42
C VAL A 35 10.84 -34.50 7.66
N ASN A 36 11.39 -33.64 6.81
CA ASN A 36 12.68 -33.00 7.05
C ASN A 36 12.52 -31.51 6.74
N THR A 37 12.62 -30.67 7.76
CA THR A 37 12.50 -29.22 7.63
C THR A 37 13.57 -28.51 8.45
N THR A 38 13.95 -27.34 8.00
CA THR A 38 14.81 -26.43 8.74
C THR A 38 14.04 -25.13 8.87
N LEU A 39 13.91 -24.64 10.11
CA LEU A 39 13.32 -23.34 10.41
C LEU A 39 14.45 -22.36 10.67
N ASN A 40 14.57 -21.38 9.80
CA ASN A 40 15.41 -20.20 9.96
C ASN A 40 14.52 -18.95 10.15
N ILE A 41 15.11 -17.87 10.65
CA ILE A 41 14.37 -16.63 10.94
C ILE A 41 13.80 -15.95 9.67
N ASN A 42 14.45 -16.17 8.52
CA ASN A 42 13.98 -15.71 7.21
C ASN A 42 12.69 -16.41 6.75
N GLN A 43 12.42 -17.62 7.28
CA GLN A 43 11.16 -18.32 7.08
C GLN A 43 10.10 -17.93 8.13
N LEU A 44 10.44 -17.07 9.10
CA LEU A 44 9.56 -16.67 10.19
C LEU A 44 9.09 -15.23 10.05
N LEU A 45 9.93 -14.34 9.53
CA LEU A 45 9.57 -12.98 9.14
C LEU A 45 9.75 -12.81 7.62
N PRO A 46 9.00 -11.92 6.95
CA PRO A 46 9.21 -11.64 5.54
C PRO A 46 10.66 -11.21 5.27
N SER A 47 11.30 -11.78 4.26
CA SER A 47 12.69 -11.43 3.92
C SER A 47 12.88 -9.96 3.54
N THR A 48 11.81 -9.27 3.16
CA THR A 48 11.81 -7.84 2.83
C THR A 48 12.03 -6.92 4.02
N VAL A 49 11.83 -7.42 5.25
CA VAL A 49 11.99 -6.62 6.47
C VAL A 49 13.22 -7.02 7.28
N LEU A 50 14.01 -7.99 6.83
CA LEU A 50 15.18 -8.48 7.56
C LEU A 50 16.46 -7.99 6.90
N GLU A 51 17.33 -7.37 7.71
CA GLU A 51 18.69 -7.00 7.31
C GLU A 51 19.72 -7.66 8.22
N THR A 52 20.91 -7.91 7.67
CA THR A 52 22.05 -8.48 8.39
C THR A 52 23.10 -7.40 8.61
N ASN A 53 23.48 -7.20 9.87
CA ASN A 53 24.54 -6.30 10.27
C ASN A 53 25.92 -6.86 9.89
N SER A 54 26.95 -6.02 9.95
CA SER A 54 28.33 -6.41 9.64
C SER A 54 28.90 -7.49 10.58
N ASP A 55 28.31 -7.70 11.76
CA ASP A 55 28.67 -8.72 12.73
C ASP A 55 27.83 -10.03 12.59
N SER A 56 27.07 -10.14 11.50
CA SER A 56 26.08 -11.20 11.21
C SER A 56 24.87 -11.23 12.14
N SER A 57 24.71 -10.25 13.05
CA SER A 57 23.47 -10.10 13.81
C SER A 57 22.35 -9.60 12.91
N LEU A 58 21.12 -9.95 13.23
CA LEU A 58 19.96 -9.57 12.43
C LEU A 58 19.22 -8.40 13.04
N LYS A 59 18.61 -7.60 12.17
CA LYS A 59 17.70 -6.52 12.54
C LYS A 59 16.48 -6.53 11.62
N ILE A 60 15.39 -5.97 12.12
CA ILE A 60 14.20 -5.66 11.35
C ILE A 60 14.31 -4.22 10.86
N VAL A 61 14.02 -4.01 9.57
CA VAL A 61 13.86 -2.70 8.94
C VAL A 61 12.53 -2.67 8.19
N TYR A 62 11.65 -1.75 8.56
CA TYR A 62 10.34 -1.59 7.95
C TYR A 62 10.09 -0.11 7.64
N SER A 63 9.58 0.18 6.44
CA SER A 63 9.27 1.54 6.00
C SER A 63 7.89 1.59 5.40
N THR A 64 7.10 2.59 5.78
CA THR A 64 5.76 2.85 5.21
C THR A 64 5.47 4.35 5.19
N ASP A 65 4.72 4.78 4.18
CA ASP A 65 4.12 6.11 4.17
C ASP A 65 2.87 6.09 5.09
N ILE A 66 2.68 7.15 5.90
CA ILE A 66 1.51 7.31 6.77
C ILE A 66 0.41 8.08 6.02
N PHE A 67 0.78 9.19 5.38
CA PHE A 67 -0.10 9.95 4.51
C PHE A 67 0.72 10.77 3.52
N ASP A 68 0.07 11.13 2.42
CA ASP A 68 0.55 12.06 1.41
C ASP A 68 -0.55 13.07 1.05
N ILE A 69 -0.12 14.29 0.69
CA ILE A 69 -0.99 15.31 0.12
C ILE A 69 -0.52 15.61 -1.29
N ASP A 70 -1.38 15.24 -2.21
CA ASP A 70 -1.29 15.62 -3.60
C ASP A 70 -1.85 17.02 -3.85
N VAL A 71 -1.41 17.59 -4.96
CA VAL A 71 -1.80 18.93 -5.44
C VAL A 71 -3.31 19.07 -5.62
N ASP A 72 -3.96 18.01 -6.10
CA ASP A 72 -5.40 18.00 -6.36
C ASP A 72 -6.24 18.14 -5.07
N SER A 73 -5.64 17.81 -3.91
CA SER A 73 -6.25 18.02 -2.59
C SER A 73 -6.11 19.47 -2.10
N LEU A 74 -5.14 20.24 -2.62
CA LEU A 74 -4.92 21.64 -2.26
C LEU A 74 -5.91 22.58 -2.95
N PHE A 75 -6.15 22.35 -4.24
CA PHE A 75 -7.06 23.16 -5.04
C PHE A 75 -7.47 22.43 -6.31
N LYS A 76 -8.49 22.96 -6.98
CA LYS A 76 -8.87 22.54 -8.33
C LYS A 76 -9.22 23.77 -9.17
N ILE A 77 -8.77 23.79 -10.43
CA ILE A 77 -9.28 24.78 -11.40
C ILE A 77 -10.59 24.20 -11.94
N PRO A 78 -11.75 24.80 -11.65
CA PRO A 78 -13.03 24.23 -12.07
C PRO A 78 -13.26 24.42 -13.56
N ASP A 79 -14.05 23.53 -14.14
CA ASP A 79 -14.65 23.74 -15.45
C ASP A 79 -15.42 25.06 -15.45
N THR A 80 -15.03 25.99 -16.32
CA THR A 80 -15.53 27.35 -16.30
C THR A 80 -16.07 27.70 -17.68
N THR A 81 -17.38 27.95 -17.76
CA THR A 81 -18.04 28.40 -18.99
C THR A 81 -18.28 29.91 -18.96
N ILE A 82 -17.74 30.59 -19.95
CA ILE A 82 -17.81 32.03 -20.15
C ILE A 82 -18.70 32.28 -21.36
N THR A 83 -19.80 33.00 -21.17
CA THR A 83 -20.64 33.47 -22.29
C THR A 83 -20.43 34.96 -22.49
N GLU A 84 -20.17 35.34 -23.74
CA GLU A 84 -20.00 36.71 -24.20
C GLU A 84 -20.99 36.95 -25.35
N ILE A 85 -21.74 38.05 -25.28
CA ILE A 85 -22.74 38.39 -26.29
C ILE A 85 -22.48 39.81 -26.74
N TYR A 86 -21.95 39.96 -27.95
CA TYR A 86 -21.93 41.24 -28.63
C TYR A 86 -23.28 41.47 -29.31
N THR A 87 -23.91 42.60 -29.02
CA THR A 87 -25.10 43.06 -29.72
C THR A 87 -24.75 44.31 -30.49
N VAL A 88 -25.00 44.29 -31.80
CA VAL A 88 -24.70 45.42 -32.70
C VAL A 88 -25.51 46.65 -32.24
N PRO A 89 -24.84 47.75 -31.86
CA PRO A 89 -25.51 48.88 -31.19
C PRO A 89 -26.20 49.85 -32.17
N ILE A 90 -25.76 49.87 -33.44
CA ILE A 90 -26.27 50.73 -34.51
C ILE A 90 -26.19 50.00 -35.85
N ASN A 91 -27.04 50.35 -36.81
CA ASN A 91 -26.86 49.88 -38.18
C ASN A 91 -25.53 50.41 -38.74
N LEU A 92 -24.73 49.53 -39.32
CA LEU A 92 -23.44 49.90 -39.93
C LEU A 92 -23.20 49.11 -41.22
N ILE A 93 -22.46 49.74 -42.13
CA ILE A 93 -22.01 49.12 -43.37
C ILE A 93 -20.53 48.78 -43.19
N ALA A 94 -20.19 47.50 -43.32
CA ALA A 94 -18.82 47.01 -43.18
C ALA A 94 -18.33 46.44 -44.52
N ALA A 95 -17.18 46.91 -44.99
CA ALA A 95 -16.51 46.37 -46.18
C ALA A 95 -15.78 45.06 -45.83
N PRO A 96 -15.44 44.23 -46.83
CA PRO A 96 -14.61 43.04 -46.63
C PRO A 96 -13.32 43.38 -45.85
N GLY A 97 -13.07 42.66 -44.75
CA GLY A 97 -11.93 42.89 -43.85
C GLY A 97 -12.16 43.91 -42.73
N ASP A 98 -13.24 44.70 -42.74
CA ASP A 98 -13.52 45.65 -41.66
C ASP A 98 -13.88 44.91 -40.37
N ALA A 99 -13.15 45.23 -39.29
CA ALA A 99 -13.48 44.77 -37.95
C ALA A 99 -14.58 45.66 -37.35
N PHE A 100 -15.69 45.05 -36.94
CA PHE A 100 -16.83 45.75 -36.32
C PHE A 100 -17.00 45.39 -34.84
N TYR A 101 -16.23 44.42 -34.35
CA TYR A 101 -16.16 44.03 -32.95
C TYR A 101 -14.72 43.76 -32.52
N SER A 102 -14.30 44.31 -31.38
CA SER A 102 -13.00 44.01 -30.75
C SER A 102 -13.04 44.40 -29.29
N ASN A 103 -13.19 43.44 -28.39
CA ASN A 103 -13.17 43.68 -26.94
C ASN A 103 -12.24 42.70 -26.22
N ASP A 104 -11.65 43.19 -25.14
CA ASP A 104 -10.91 42.40 -24.17
C ASP A 104 -11.80 42.16 -22.94
N GLU A 105 -11.78 40.95 -22.40
CA GLU A 105 -12.63 40.53 -21.29
C GLU A 105 -11.79 39.82 -20.23
N GLU A 106 -11.96 40.22 -18.97
CA GLU A 106 -11.37 39.56 -17.81
C GLU A 106 -12.38 38.66 -17.13
N ARG A 107 -11.98 37.42 -16.80
CA ARG A 107 -12.86 36.43 -16.20
C ARG A 107 -12.17 35.76 -15.02
N LEU A 108 -12.79 35.90 -13.86
CA LEU A 108 -12.36 35.25 -12.63
C LEU A 108 -12.71 33.76 -12.67
N LEU A 109 -11.72 32.91 -12.43
CA LEU A 109 -11.87 31.49 -12.22
C LEU A 109 -12.34 31.23 -10.79
N GLY A 110 -13.30 30.32 -10.63
CA GLY A 110 -13.88 29.95 -9.34
C GLY A 110 -13.00 29.01 -8.51
N VAL A 111 -11.70 29.31 -8.38
CA VAL A 111 -10.78 28.49 -7.58
C VAL A 111 -11.21 28.54 -6.10
N SER A 112 -11.34 27.37 -5.47
CA SER A 112 -11.86 27.22 -4.11
C SER A 112 -10.78 27.40 -3.03
N ASN A 113 -11.17 27.26 -1.76
CA ASN A 113 -10.29 27.18 -0.59
C ASN A 113 -9.42 28.42 -0.30
N GLY A 114 -9.83 29.60 -0.80
CA GLY A 114 -9.07 30.85 -0.60
C GLY A 114 -7.73 30.86 -1.35
N VAL A 115 -7.61 30.02 -2.38
CA VAL A 115 -6.43 29.94 -3.23
C VAL A 115 -6.49 31.06 -4.27
N GLU A 116 -5.40 31.80 -4.40
CA GLU A 116 -5.21 32.94 -5.28
C GLU A 116 -4.01 32.66 -6.20
N LEU A 117 -4.28 32.10 -7.38
CA LEU A 117 -3.25 31.74 -8.35
C LEU A 117 -2.85 32.95 -9.20
N ASN A 118 -1.56 33.10 -9.40
CA ASN A 118 -0.97 34.09 -10.31
C ASN A 118 -0.55 33.45 -11.64
N TYR A 119 -0.14 32.18 -11.59
CA TYR A 119 0.42 31.46 -12.72
C TYR A 119 0.07 29.97 -12.65
N ALA A 120 -0.15 29.36 -13.81
CA ALA A 120 -0.31 27.91 -13.94
C ALA A 120 0.33 27.41 -15.24
N SER A 121 1.20 26.41 -15.16
CA SER A 121 1.65 25.64 -16.31
C SER A 121 0.80 24.37 -16.43
N ILE A 122 0.21 24.13 -17.59
CA ILE A 122 -0.82 23.11 -17.79
C ILE A 122 -0.22 21.80 -18.27
N GLU A 123 -0.48 20.72 -17.53
CA GLU A 123 -0.14 19.36 -17.96
C GLU A 123 -1.13 18.86 -19.02
N SER A 124 -2.42 19.03 -18.75
CA SER A 124 -3.50 18.65 -19.68
C SER A 124 -4.76 19.48 -19.46
N GLY A 125 -5.59 19.57 -20.49
CA GLY A 125 -6.88 20.27 -20.44
C GLY A 125 -7.32 20.75 -21.80
N PHE A 126 -8.57 21.23 -21.87
CA PHE A 126 -9.16 21.67 -23.12
C PHE A 126 -9.92 22.99 -22.98
N ILE A 127 -10.03 23.69 -24.10
CA ILE A 127 -10.95 24.81 -24.26
C ILE A 127 -11.92 24.47 -25.38
N GLU A 128 -13.20 24.42 -25.05
CA GLU A 128 -14.28 24.30 -26.02
C GLU A 128 -14.81 25.71 -26.35
N ILE A 129 -14.76 26.09 -27.61
CA ILE A 129 -15.24 27.38 -28.12
C ILE A 129 -16.45 27.13 -29.01
N GLU A 130 -17.57 27.77 -28.68
CA GLU A 130 -18.76 27.80 -29.51
C GLU A 130 -19.07 29.24 -29.92
N VAL A 131 -19.28 29.46 -31.22
CA VAL A 131 -19.59 30.78 -31.76
C VAL A 131 -20.89 30.72 -32.53
N PHE A 132 -21.78 31.68 -32.26
CA PHE A 132 -23.05 31.85 -32.94
C PHE A 132 -23.09 33.19 -33.65
N ASN A 133 -23.43 33.17 -34.94
CA ASN A 133 -23.47 34.34 -35.82
C ASN A 133 -24.89 34.61 -36.33
N ASP A 134 -25.50 35.71 -35.90
CA ASP A 134 -26.81 36.17 -36.39
C ASP A 134 -26.69 37.14 -37.58
N ILE A 135 -25.48 37.36 -38.10
CA ILE A 135 -25.21 38.27 -39.23
C ILE A 135 -25.38 37.52 -40.55
N ARG A 136 -26.02 38.16 -41.53
CA ARG A 136 -26.37 37.54 -42.83
C ARG A 136 -25.20 37.37 -43.80
N GLU A 137 -23.97 37.45 -43.30
CA GLU A 137 -22.75 37.20 -44.07
C GLU A 137 -21.77 36.40 -43.21
N LYS A 138 -20.80 35.77 -43.88
CA LYS A 138 -19.69 35.11 -43.19
C LYS A 138 -18.87 36.11 -42.38
N VAL A 139 -18.55 35.73 -41.17
CA VAL A 139 -17.77 36.54 -40.23
C VAL A 139 -16.47 35.82 -39.94
N LEU A 140 -15.36 36.50 -40.19
CA LEU A 140 -14.04 36.04 -39.75
C LEU A 140 -13.88 36.41 -38.28
N VAL A 141 -13.87 35.38 -37.43
CA VAL A 141 -13.71 35.51 -35.98
C VAL A 141 -12.27 35.18 -35.62
N THR A 142 -11.61 36.10 -34.92
CA THR A 142 -10.34 35.87 -34.25
C THR A 142 -10.54 35.91 -32.75
N TYR A 143 -10.36 34.77 -32.09
CA TYR A 143 -10.44 34.65 -30.64
C TYR A 143 -9.06 34.40 -30.06
N LYS A 144 -8.65 35.20 -29.08
CA LYS A 144 -7.36 35.11 -28.40
C LYS A 144 -7.57 34.90 -26.92
N ILE A 145 -6.80 34.00 -26.32
CA ILE A 145 -6.70 33.91 -24.86
C ILE A 145 -5.36 34.54 -24.49
N LEU A 146 -5.41 35.84 -24.21
CA LEU A 146 -4.22 36.65 -23.95
C LEU A 146 -3.43 36.14 -22.73
N SER A 147 -4.12 35.50 -21.78
CA SER A 147 -3.49 34.84 -20.64
C SER A 147 -2.76 33.55 -20.98
N ALA A 148 -3.01 32.90 -22.12
CA ALA A 148 -2.48 31.58 -22.44
C ALA A 148 -1.38 31.67 -23.49
N THR A 149 -0.17 31.27 -23.13
CA THR A 149 0.99 31.25 -24.04
C THR A 149 1.63 29.87 -24.11
N LYS A 150 2.12 29.48 -25.27
CA LYS A 150 2.95 28.27 -25.45
C LYS A 150 4.21 28.65 -26.21
N PHE A 151 5.37 28.46 -25.58
CA PHE A 151 6.66 28.94 -26.10
C PHE A 151 6.68 30.44 -26.45
N GLY A 152 5.90 31.24 -25.71
CA GLY A 152 5.75 32.69 -25.92
C GLY A 152 4.62 33.08 -26.88
N ASP A 153 4.07 32.14 -27.66
CA ASP A 153 2.98 32.42 -28.60
C ASP A 153 1.62 32.37 -27.91
N THR A 154 0.84 33.46 -28.04
CA THR A 154 -0.52 33.54 -27.50
C THR A 154 -1.46 32.58 -28.23
N LEU A 155 -2.29 31.86 -27.46
CA LEU A 155 -3.34 31.03 -28.03
C LEU A 155 -4.31 31.89 -28.86
N THR A 156 -4.30 31.65 -30.17
CA THR A 156 -5.13 32.38 -31.14
C THR A 156 -5.85 31.38 -32.03
N LEU A 157 -7.17 31.50 -32.12
CA LEU A 157 -8.02 30.80 -33.07
C LEU A 157 -8.56 31.81 -34.09
N THR A 158 -8.44 31.51 -35.38
CA THR A 158 -9.03 32.31 -36.44
C THR A 158 -9.88 31.40 -37.33
N GLU A 159 -11.17 31.64 -37.38
CA GLU A 159 -12.13 30.78 -38.07
C GLU A 159 -13.20 31.60 -38.78
N LEU A 160 -13.68 31.07 -39.90
CA LEU A 160 -14.77 31.67 -40.65
C LEU A 160 -16.09 31.05 -40.19
N ILE A 161 -17.00 31.88 -39.68
CA ILE A 161 -18.33 31.47 -39.24
C ILE A 161 -19.31 31.75 -40.36
N ASP A 162 -20.11 30.75 -40.75
CA ASP A 162 -21.12 30.93 -41.78
C ASP A 162 -22.15 32.00 -41.38
N ALA A 163 -22.79 32.58 -42.40
CA ALA A 163 -23.88 33.51 -42.22
C ALA A 163 -25.05 32.87 -41.46
N GLY A 164 -25.80 33.68 -40.73
CA GLY A 164 -26.99 33.24 -40.02
C GLY A 164 -28.05 34.33 -39.85
N THR A 165 -29.05 33.98 -39.05
CA THR A 165 -30.17 34.84 -38.67
C THR A 165 -30.49 34.63 -37.19
N SER A 166 -31.27 35.53 -36.60
CA SER A 166 -31.72 35.41 -35.20
C SER A 166 -32.51 34.13 -34.89
N PHE A 167 -33.06 33.43 -35.90
CA PHE A 167 -33.79 32.17 -35.73
C PHE A 167 -32.96 30.93 -36.05
N GLN A 168 -31.93 31.08 -36.88
CA GLN A 168 -30.98 30.05 -37.26
C GLN A 168 -29.59 30.70 -37.38
N PRO A 169 -28.86 30.82 -36.25
CA PRO A 169 -27.50 31.36 -36.26
C PRO A 169 -26.57 30.47 -37.05
N GLY A 170 -25.58 31.07 -37.71
CA GLY A 170 -24.37 30.35 -38.12
C GLY A 170 -23.67 29.82 -36.87
N TYR A 171 -23.09 28.63 -36.93
CA TYR A 171 -22.57 27.95 -35.75
C TYR A 171 -21.21 27.33 -36.03
N LEU A 172 -20.30 27.51 -35.08
CA LEU A 172 -19.03 26.81 -35.02
C LEU A 172 -18.83 26.26 -33.62
N LYS A 173 -18.33 25.02 -33.54
CA LYS A 173 -17.77 24.45 -32.32
C LYS A 173 -16.37 23.93 -32.60
N LYS A 174 -15.40 24.35 -31.77
CA LYS A 174 -14.01 23.88 -31.82
C LYS A 174 -13.57 23.49 -30.42
N ARG A 175 -12.74 22.45 -30.35
CA ARG A 175 -12.04 22.03 -29.14
C ARG A 175 -10.55 22.22 -29.35
N ILE A 176 -9.90 22.88 -28.41
CA ILE A 176 -8.48 23.19 -28.44
C ILE A 176 -7.83 22.49 -27.26
N ASP A 177 -6.74 21.78 -27.53
CA ASP A 177 -5.87 21.21 -26.50
C ASP A 177 -4.94 22.31 -25.96
N ILE A 178 -4.95 22.51 -24.64
CA ILE A 178 -4.11 23.49 -23.95
C ILE A 178 -2.96 22.84 -23.15
N SER A 179 -2.60 21.61 -23.46
CA SER A 179 -1.45 20.93 -22.86
C SER A 179 -0.15 21.69 -23.18
N ASN A 180 0.66 21.90 -22.14
CA ASN A 180 1.90 22.69 -22.14
C ASN A 180 1.71 24.19 -22.44
N TYR A 181 0.50 24.73 -22.21
CA TYR A 181 0.32 26.17 -22.15
C TYR A 181 0.62 26.68 -20.74
N ASP A 182 1.18 27.89 -20.68
CA ASP A 182 1.32 28.67 -19.47
C ASP A 182 0.19 29.70 -19.40
N LEU A 183 -0.48 29.77 -18.26
CA LEU A 183 -1.57 30.68 -17.97
C LEU A 183 -1.09 31.77 -17.01
N ASN A 184 -1.09 33.02 -17.48
CA ASN A 184 -0.99 34.19 -16.62
C ASN A 184 -2.39 34.54 -16.08
N LEU A 185 -2.55 34.41 -14.76
CA LEU A 185 -3.82 34.58 -14.06
C LEU A 185 -3.94 35.94 -13.35
N THR A 186 -3.12 36.93 -13.74
CA THR A 186 -3.03 38.22 -13.05
C THR A 186 -3.89 39.33 -13.65
N GLY A 187 -4.72 39.01 -14.66
CA GLY A 187 -5.52 39.98 -15.40
C GLY A 187 -4.68 40.90 -16.30
N ILE A 188 -5.33 41.89 -16.91
CA ILE A 188 -4.74 42.82 -17.88
C ILE A 188 -3.65 43.68 -17.22
N ASN A 189 -3.91 44.15 -15.99
CA ASN A 189 -3.04 45.08 -15.27
C ASN A 189 -2.02 44.38 -14.35
N GLY A 190 -2.04 43.04 -14.28
CA GLY A 190 -1.13 42.28 -13.43
C GLY A 190 -1.38 42.39 -11.92
N ASN A 191 -2.56 42.85 -11.51
CA ASN A 191 -2.91 43.12 -10.11
C ASN A 191 -4.11 42.30 -9.59
N LYS A 192 -4.55 41.31 -10.36
CA LYS A 192 -5.59 40.36 -9.98
C LYS A 192 -4.99 38.98 -9.73
N THR A 193 -5.82 38.05 -9.28
CA THR A 193 -5.49 36.63 -9.14
C THR A 193 -6.62 35.82 -9.76
N ASN A 194 -6.36 34.55 -10.11
CA ASN A 194 -7.32 33.65 -10.73
C ASN A 194 -8.02 34.22 -11.98
N THR A 195 -7.44 35.20 -12.68
CA THR A 195 -8.14 35.96 -13.73
C THR A 195 -7.57 35.68 -15.11
N LEU A 196 -8.38 35.12 -15.99
CA LEU A 196 -8.07 34.96 -17.41
C LEU A 196 -8.43 36.21 -18.20
N VAL A 197 -7.63 36.50 -19.22
CA VAL A 197 -7.85 37.57 -20.18
C VAL A 197 -8.08 36.97 -21.55
N THR A 198 -9.17 37.37 -22.19
CA THR A 198 -9.54 36.93 -23.54
C THR A 198 -9.82 38.14 -24.43
N LYS A 199 -9.68 37.97 -25.74
CA LYS A 199 -9.98 38.99 -26.75
C LYS A 199 -10.71 38.37 -27.92
N ALA A 200 -11.88 38.91 -28.24
CA ALA A 200 -12.66 38.50 -29.40
C ALA A 200 -12.69 39.63 -30.43
N VAL A 201 -12.34 39.31 -31.68
CA VAL A 201 -12.39 40.23 -32.82
C VAL A 201 -13.26 39.61 -33.90
N ALA A 202 -14.22 40.36 -34.42
CA ALA A 202 -15.05 39.94 -35.54
C ALA A 202 -14.91 40.93 -36.71
N SER A 203 -14.68 40.37 -37.89
CA SER A 203 -14.52 41.11 -39.14
C SER A 203 -15.33 40.48 -40.26
N VAL A 204 -15.73 41.27 -41.25
CA VAL A 204 -16.37 40.74 -42.46
C VAL A 204 -15.35 39.93 -43.25
N ASP A 205 -15.77 38.79 -43.82
CA ASP A 205 -14.90 37.97 -44.68
C ASP A 205 -14.19 38.83 -45.73
N THR A 206 -12.86 38.72 -45.79
CA THR A 206 -12.02 39.41 -46.78
C THR A 206 -12.33 39.04 -48.23
N ASN A 207 -12.92 37.86 -48.47
CA ASN A 207 -13.38 37.43 -49.79
C ASN A 207 -14.89 37.69 -50.02
N GLY A 208 -15.55 38.29 -49.03
CA GLY A 208 -16.98 38.56 -49.04
C GLY A 208 -17.36 39.83 -49.80
N SER A 209 -18.62 40.22 -49.65
CA SER A 209 -19.14 41.50 -50.14
C SER A 209 -19.39 42.46 -48.97
N THR A 210 -19.58 43.74 -49.26
CA THR A 210 -20.02 44.72 -48.26
C THR A 210 -21.34 44.31 -47.62
N VAL A 211 -21.42 44.34 -46.29
CA VAL A 211 -22.57 43.86 -45.51
C VAL A 211 -23.23 45.00 -44.76
N ASN A 212 -24.56 45.00 -44.74
CA ASN A 212 -25.33 45.84 -43.81
C ASN A 212 -25.61 45.05 -42.53
N ILE A 213 -24.90 45.40 -41.47
CA ILE A 213 -25.05 44.81 -40.13
C ILE A 213 -26.08 45.66 -39.38
N ASN A 214 -27.20 45.05 -39.04
CA ASN A 214 -28.35 45.72 -38.45
C ASN A 214 -28.25 45.75 -36.92
N ILE A 215 -28.79 46.80 -36.32
CA ILE A 215 -28.95 46.94 -34.87
C ILE A 215 -29.68 45.72 -34.30
N GLY A 216 -29.18 45.21 -33.18
CA GLY A 216 -29.76 44.06 -32.49
C GLY A 216 -29.33 42.69 -33.00
N GLN A 217 -28.60 42.60 -34.13
CA GLN A 217 -27.91 41.36 -34.50
C GLN A 217 -26.81 41.03 -33.48
N LYS A 218 -26.55 39.74 -33.28
CA LYS A 218 -25.67 39.27 -32.20
C LYS A 218 -24.55 38.37 -32.73
N LEU A 219 -23.40 38.49 -32.06
CA LEU A 219 -22.37 37.46 -32.03
C LEU A 219 -22.27 36.94 -30.61
N LYS A 220 -22.45 35.64 -30.43
CA LYS A 220 -22.34 35.00 -29.12
C LYS A 220 -21.17 34.04 -29.11
N TYR A 221 -20.29 34.20 -28.12
CA TYR A 221 -19.17 33.31 -27.84
C TYR A 221 -19.45 32.57 -26.53
N ILE A 222 -19.28 31.26 -26.54
CA ILE A 222 -19.28 30.41 -25.34
C ILE A 222 -17.92 29.73 -25.27
N ASN A 223 -17.15 30.03 -24.24
CA ASN A 223 -15.82 29.48 -24.01
C ASN A 223 -15.84 28.65 -22.73
N THR A 224 -15.56 27.36 -22.82
CA THR A 224 -15.55 26.45 -21.68
C THR A 224 -14.15 25.90 -21.47
N LEU A 225 -13.51 26.28 -20.36
CA LEU A 225 -12.35 25.56 -19.84
C LEU A 225 -12.81 24.23 -19.25
N LYS A 226 -12.12 23.15 -19.59
CA LYS A 226 -12.55 21.80 -19.25
C LYS A 226 -11.39 20.89 -18.91
N ASP A 227 -11.54 20.12 -17.83
CA ASP A 227 -10.60 19.09 -17.39
C ASP A 227 -9.16 19.62 -17.23
N VAL A 228 -9.01 20.84 -16.69
CA VAL A 228 -7.70 21.50 -16.56
C VAL A 228 -6.92 20.92 -15.39
N VAL A 229 -5.77 20.33 -15.69
CA VAL A 229 -4.82 19.75 -14.73
C VAL A 229 -3.49 20.49 -14.84
N PRO A 230 -3.09 21.25 -13.82
CA PRO A 230 -1.81 21.93 -13.82
C PRO A 230 -0.64 20.99 -13.49
N TYR A 231 0.48 21.20 -14.15
CA TYR A 231 1.78 20.62 -13.79
C TYR A 231 2.45 21.41 -12.67
N TYR A 232 2.39 22.74 -12.76
CA TYR A 232 2.99 23.69 -11.83
C TYR A 232 2.07 24.88 -11.64
N VAL A 233 1.97 25.38 -10.41
CA VAL A 233 1.22 26.59 -10.08
C VAL A 233 1.98 27.46 -9.10
N LYS A 234 1.73 28.77 -9.20
CA LYS A 234 2.29 29.76 -8.29
C LYS A 234 1.21 30.76 -7.87
N GLY A 235 1.23 31.14 -6.59
CA GLY A 235 0.24 32.05 -6.02
C GLY A 235 0.25 32.02 -4.49
N TYR A 236 -0.91 32.26 -3.88
CA TYR A 236 -1.15 32.01 -2.46
C TYR A 236 -2.16 30.88 -2.32
N PHE A 237 -1.87 29.83 -1.55
CA PHE A 237 -2.74 28.65 -1.46
C PHE A 237 -3.81 28.73 -0.38
N GLY A 238 -4.07 29.92 0.17
CA GLY A 238 -4.98 30.07 1.30
C GLY A 238 -4.43 29.44 2.58
N SER A 239 -5.09 29.72 3.71
CA SER A 239 -4.86 29.00 4.96
C SER A 239 -5.88 27.88 5.06
N GLN A 240 -5.43 26.63 5.00
CA GLN A 240 -6.30 25.45 4.85
C GLN A 240 -6.04 24.43 5.95
N ASN A 241 -7.12 23.88 6.51
CA ASN A 241 -7.04 22.83 7.53
C ASN A 241 -7.49 21.49 6.93
N TYR A 242 -6.64 20.48 7.11
CA TYR A 242 -6.90 19.10 6.76
C TYR A 242 -6.84 18.23 8.01
N ARG A 243 -7.63 17.17 8.02
CA ARG A 243 -7.57 16.13 9.03
C ARG A 243 -7.52 14.77 8.35
N PHE A 244 -6.51 14.00 8.67
CA PHE A 244 -6.32 12.63 8.23
C PHE A 244 -6.59 11.72 9.42
N GLY A 245 -7.73 11.04 9.37
CA GLY A 245 -8.13 10.10 10.40
C GLY A 245 -9.28 10.55 11.31
N PRO A 246 -9.70 9.67 12.25
CA PRO A 246 -9.04 8.40 12.59
C PRO A 246 -9.11 7.36 11.45
N GLU A 247 -7.94 6.93 10.98
CA GLU A 247 -7.76 5.97 9.88
C GLU A 247 -6.81 4.85 10.31
N THR A 248 -6.88 3.71 9.61
CA THR A 248 -6.08 2.52 9.91
C THR A 248 -5.28 2.08 8.69
N THR A 249 -3.99 1.84 8.89
CA THR A 249 -3.11 1.14 7.93
C THR A 249 -2.85 -0.28 8.41
N ASN A 250 -3.01 -1.25 7.51
CA ASN A 250 -2.80 -2.67 7.79
C ASN A 250 -1.40 -3.12 7.38
N PHE A 251 -0.78 -4.02 8.15
CA PHE A 251 0.48 -4.66 7.78
C PHE A 251 0.54 -6.12 8.22
N LYS A 252 1.36 -6.91 7.52
CA LYS A 252 1.41 -8.39 7.63
C LYS A 252 2.71 -8.92 8.22
N VAL A 253 3.54 -8.04 8.79
CA VAL A 253 4.90 -8.36 9.25
C VAL A 253 4.90 -9.46 10.31
N PHE A 254 3.87 -9.50 11.17
CA PHE A 254 3.76 -10.46 12.28
C PHE A 254 2.74 -11.58 12.05
N ASP A 255 2.32 -11.84 10.81
CA ASP A 255 1.26 -12.82 10.51
C ASP A 255 1.59 -14.24 10.99
N ARG A 256 2.88 -14.62 10.96
CA ARG A 256 3.40 -15.92 11.38
C ARG A 256 3.53 -16.11 12.90
N ILE A 257 3.38 -15.04 13.68
CA ILE A 257 3.36 -15.08 15.14
C ILE A 257 1.90 -15.27 15.58
N ILE A 258 1.64 -16.34 16.34
CA ILE A 258 0.27 -16.70 16.75
C ILE A 258 0.02 -16.58 18.25
N ASP A 259 1.08 -16.64 19.07
CA ASP A 259 0.96 -16.55 20.53
C ASP A 259 2.31 -16.15 21.16
N GLY A 260 2.27 -15.82 22.46
CA GLY A 260 3.44 -15.45 23.26
C GLY A 260 3.73 -13.95 23.30
N THR A 261 4.86 -13.62 23.91
CA THR A 261 5.35 -12.25 24.04
C THR A 261 6.84 -12.18 23.74
N ILE A 262 7.30 -11.01 23.33
CA ILE A 262 8.70 -10.63 23.32
C ILE A 262 8.89 -9.38 24.18
N ASP A 263 10.09 -9.22 24.70
CA ASP A 263 10.62 -8.00 25.31
C ASP A 263 11.86 -7.63 24.47
N ILE A 264 11.80 -6.50 23.76
CA ILE A 264 12.80 -6.08 22.77
C ILE A 264 13.85 -5.20 23.45
N GLU A 265 15.14 -5.47 23.21
CA GLU A 265 16.24 -4.73 23.86
C GLU A 265 16.19 -3.22 23.57
N ASP A 266 16.00 -2.85 22.31
CA ASP A 266 15.95 -1.46 21.87
C ASP A 266 15.15 -1.36 20.57
N VAL A 267 14.53 -0.20 20.36
CA VAL A 267 13.78 0.13 19.15
C VAL A 267 14.16 1.55 18.72
N ASP A 268 14.34 1.74 17.41
CA ASP A 268 14.54 3.05 16.78
C ASP A 268 13.50 3.27 15.69
N VAL A 269 12.60 4.23 15.91
CA VAL A 269 11.60 4.63 14.94
C VAL A 269 11.81 6.09 14.56
N ASN A 270 12.07 6.34 13.28
CA ASN A 270 12.19 7.67 12.74
C ASN A 270 10.91 8.06 12.00
N LEU A 271 10.22 9.05 12.55
CA LEU A 271 9.09 9.71 11.91
C LEU A 271 9.62 10.92 11.11
N SER A 272 9.49 10.85 9.80
CA SER A 272 9.97 11.89 8.88
C SER A 272 8.82 12.58 8.18
N PHE A 273 8.85 13.91 8.16
CA PHE A 273 7.91 14.75 7.43
C PHE A 273 8.68 15.47 6.34
N GLU A 274 8.33 15.22 5.09
CA GLU A 274 8.99 15.78 3.91
C GLU A 274 8.03 16.73 3.21
N ASN A 275 8.43 17.99 3.04
CA ASN A 275 7.64 18.99 2.33
C ASN A 275 8.31 19.33 0.99
N GLY A 276 7.68 18.88 -0.10
CA GLY A 276 8.08 19.19 -1.48
C GLY A 276 7.36 20.38 -2.10
N ILE A 277 6.41 20.99 -1.38
CA ILE A 277 5.65 22.16 -1.87
C ILE A 277 6.22 23.45 -1.30
N GLY A 278 6.06 24.55 -2.03
CA GLY A 278 6.54 25.88 -1.69
C GLY A 278 5.68 26.61 -0.65
N VAL A 279 5.05 25.85 0.25
CA VAL A 279 4.07 26.34 1.24
C VAL A 279 4.52 25.94 2.64
N ASP A 280 4.40 26.84 3.61
CA ASP A 280 4.66 26.48 5.01
C ASP A 280 3.51 25.64 5.56
N ALA A 281 3.84 24.66 6.39
CA ALA A 281 2.86 23.76 6.99
C ALA A 281 3.07 23.62 8.50
N GLN A 282 1.99 23.36 9.22
CA GLN A 282 2.02 22.99 10.63
C GLN A 282 1.22 21.71 10.82
N LEU A 283 1.84 20.71 11.45
CA LEU A 283 1.24 19.40 11.68
C LEU A 283 1.05 19.16 13.18
N ILE A 284 -0.06 18.53 13.56
CA ILE A 284 -0.31 18.04 14.92
C ILE A 284 -0.72 16.57 14.81
N ILE A 285 0.06 15.69 15.44
CA ILE A 285 -0.30 14.27 15.59
C ILE A 285 -1.21 14.16 16.82
N ASN A 286 -2.50 13.94 16.63
CA ASN A 286 -3.44 13.77 17.75
C ASN A 286 -3.28 12.40 18.39
N GLN A 287 -3.05 11.36 17.58
CA GLN A 287 -2.91 9.99 18.04
C GLN A 287 -2.06 9.15 17.08
N LEU A 288 -1.22 8.30 17.65
CA LEU A 288 -0.64 7.12 16.99
C LEU A 288 -0.86 5.91 17.90
N LYS A 289 -1.37 4.82 17.35
CA LYS A 289 -1.77 3.65 18.12
C LYS A 289 -1.58 2.37 17.31
N THR A 290 -1.03 1.34 17.92
CA THR A 290 -0.96 0.01 17.30
C THR A 290 -2.05 -0.90 17.88
N VAL A 291 -2.57 -1.80 17.04
CA VAL A 291 -3.59 -2.78 17.42
C VAL A 291 -3.20 -4.15 16.87
N ASN A 292 -3.35 -5.17 17.70
CA ASN A 292 -3.33 -6.57 17.28
C ASN A 292 -4.77 -7.10 17.29
N THR A 293 -5.38 -7.22 16.11
CA THR A 293 -6.78 -7.65 15.99
C THR A 293 -7.00 -9.13 16.30
N LYS A 294 -5.94 -9.95 16.40
CA LYS A 294 -6.06 -11.38 16.76
C LYS A 294 -6.44 -11.56 18.23
N ASN A 295 -5.93 -10.71 19.12
CA ASN A 295 -6.14 -10.79 20.57
C ASN A 295 -6.78 -9.52 21.19
N GLY A 296 -6.97 -8.46 20.39
CA GLY A 296 -7.56 -7.19 20.83
C GLY A 296 -6.60 -6.27 21.61
N ALA A 297 -5.32 -6.63 21.73
CA ALA A 297 -4.34 -5.81 22.41
C ALA A 297 -4.06 -4.52 21.63
N GLN A 298 -3.82 -3.43 22.36
CA GLN A 298 -3.61 -2.11 21.78
C GLN A 298 -2.72 -1.25 22.66
N ALA A 299 -1.88 -0.42 22.06
CA ALA A 299 -1.05 0.56 22.75
C ALA A 299 -1.05 1.88 21.98
N SER A 300 -1.20 3.00 22.68
CA SER A 300 -1.05 4.34 22.11
C SER A 300 0.34 4.88 22.41
N LEU A 301 0.92 5.57 21.44
CA LEU A 301 2.22 6.21 21.60
C LEU A 301 2.13 7.29 22.69
N SER A 302 3.05 7.21 23.64
CA SER A 302 3.31 8.20 24.66
C SER A 302 4.65 8.85 24.35
N HIS A 303 4.61 10.03 23.76
CA HIS A 303 5.78 10.84 23.42
C HIS A 303 5.37 12.32 23.35
N SER A 304 6.31 13.23 23.59
CA SER A 304 6.05 14.69 23.59
C SER A 304 5.60 15.25 22.23
N ILE A 305 5.82 14.50 21.15
CA ILE A 305 5.34 14.87 19.80
C ILE A 305 3.80 14.80 19.68
N ILE A 306 3.14 13.95 20.48
CA ILE A 306 1.69 13.80 20.42
C ILE A 306 1.02 15.06 20.99
N GLY A 307 0.12 15.64 20.21
CA GLY A 307 -0.58 16.88 20.52
C GLY A 307 0.26 18.15 20.37
N SER A 308 1.55 18.04 20.02
CA SER A 308 2.45 19.20 19.84
C SER A 308 2.49 19.65 18.39
N PRO A 309 2.46 20.98 18.12
CA PRO A 309 2.58 21.50 16.76
C PRO A 309 4.01 21.35 16.22
N ILE A 310 4.12 20.83 15.01
CA ILE A 310 5.36 20.64 14.25
C ILE A 310 5.31 21.58 13.05
N ASN A 311 6.18 22.58 13.02
CA ASN A 311 6.28 23.48 11.88
C ASN A 311 7.23 22.88 10.83
N ILE A 312 6.76 22.79 9.61
CA ILE A 312 7.51 22.30 8.45
C ILE A 312 7.66 23.46 7.48
N ASN A 313 8.88 23.89 7.26
CA ASN A 313 9.18 24.99 6.36
C ASN A 313 8.78 24.62 4.92
N ARG A 314 8.46 25.62 4.10
CA ARG A 314 8.33 25.49 2.64
C ARG A 314 9.61 24.95 1.96
N SER A 315 9.44 24.22 0.86
CA SER A 315 10.54 23.85 -0.04
C SER A 315 11.09 25.06 -0.81
N THR A 316 12.22 24.87 -1.51
CA THR A 316 12.83 25.91 -2.36
C THR A 316 12.96 25.43 -3.80
N GLU A 317 12.69 26.30 -4.77
CA GLU A 317 12.89 26.00 -6.20
C GLU A 317 14.38 26.01 -6.56
N THR A 318 14.80 25.07 -7.40
CA THR A 318 16.21 24.95 -7.85
C THR A 318 16.46 25.52 -9.24
N ASN A 319 15.39 25.76 -10.02
CA ASN A 319 15.45 26.05 -11.46
C ASN A 319 16.26 25.01 -12.27
N SER A 320 16.32 23.77 -11.78
CA SER A 320 17.04 22.64 -12.40
C SER A 320 16.27 21.34 -12.14
N ILE A 321 16.83 20.18 -12.51
CA ILE A 321 16.28 18.87 -12.13
C ILE A 321 17.17 18.31 -11.01
N PRO A 322 16.62 17.98 -9.81
CA PRO A 322 15.22 18.08 -9.40
C PRO A 322 14.77 19.53 -9.15
N GLU A 323 13.49 19.82 -9.41
CA GLU A 323 12.88 21.16 -9.46
C GLU A 323 12.81 21.84 -8.10
N VAL A 324 12.77 21.04 -7.03
CA VAL A 324 12.68 21.52 -5.65
C VAL A 324 13.71 20.86 -4.74
N ASN A 325 14.20 21.60 -3.76
CA ASN A 325 14.84 21.03 -2.58
C ASN A 325 13.78 20.87 -1.49
N TYR A 326 13.53 19.62 -1.10
CA TYR A 326 12.64 19.30 0.00
C TYR A 326 13.16 19.85 1.32
N THR A 327 12.24 20.27 2.17
CA THR A 327 12.50 20.48 3.59
C THR A 327 12.00 19.28 4.37
N SER A 328 12.70 18.93 5.44
CA SER A 328 12.36 17.77 6.25
C SER A 328 12.41 18.08 7.74
N TYR A 329 11.47 17.49 8.48
CA TYR A 329 11.51 17.40 9.93
C TYR A 329 11.59 15.93 10.33
N PHE A 330 12.47 15.61 11.26
CA PHE A 330 12.65 14.25 11.77
C PHE A 330 12.39 14.22 13.27
N ASN A 331 11.67 13.19 13.70
CA ASN A 331 11.51 12.89 15.11
C ASN A 331 11.88 11.44 15.36
N GLN A 332 12.85 11.24 16.24
CA GLN A 332 13.32 9.91 16.62
C GLN A 332 12.58 9.46 17.88
N LEU A 333 11.95 8.30 17.80
CA LEU A 333 11.25 7.62 18.88
C LEU A 333 12.08 6.39 19.24
N ILE A 334 12.65 6.40 20.42
CA ILE A 334 13.47 5.31 20.97
C ILE A 334 12.90 4.86 22.32
N THR A 335 13.30 3.67 22.78
CA THR A 335 12.87 3.11 24.07
C THR A 335 13.14 4.04 25.25
N SER A 336 14.17 4.90 25.17
CA SER A 336 14.50 5.82 26.26
C SER A 336 13.65 7.10 26.32
N ASN A 337 12.93 7.44 25.24
CA ASN A 337 12.13 8.68 25.18
C ASN A 337 10.63 8.43 24.96
N SER A 338 10.23 7.19 24.68
CA SER A 338 8.86 6.81 24.33
C SER A 338 8.57 5.36 24.74
N ASN A 339 7.32 4.94 24.65
CA ASN A 339 6.89 3.55 24.83
C ASN A 339 6.84 2.77 23.50
N ILE A 340 7.71 3.10 22.54
CA ILE A 340 7.63 2.57 21.17
C ILE A 340 7.84 1.05 21.12
N ASP A 341 8.66 0.51 22.02
CA ASP A 341 8.81 -0.93 22.30
C ASP A 341 7.47 -1.60 22.57
N ASN A 342 6.69 -1.06 23.52
CA ASN A 342 5.39 -1.57 23.91
C ASN A 342 4.39 -1.57 22.75
N LEU A 343 4.54 -0.69 21.76
CA LEU A 343 3.69 -0.66 20.58
C LEU A 343 4.00 -1.82 19.62
N ILE A 344 5.27 -2.20 19.49
CA ILE A 344 5.77 -3.25 18.59
C ILE A 344 5.59 -4.63 19.21
N GLU A 345 5.83 -4.77 20.52
CA GLU A 345 5.74 -6.03 21.28
C GLU A 345 4.33 -6.64 21.30
N LEU A 346 3.30 -5.85 20.93
CA LEU A 346 1.95 -6.36 20.74
C LEU A 346 1.79 -7.23 19.49
N PHE A 347 2.80 -7.31 18.62
CA PHE A 347 2.69 -7.90 17.28
C PHE A 347 1.51 -7.32 16.50
N PRO A 348 1.44 -5.98 16.35
CA PRO A 348 0.27 -5.36 15.76
C PRO A 348 0.08 -5.77 14.30
N ASN A 349 -1.15 -5.68 13.81
CA ASN A 349 -1.45 -5.81 12.39
C ASN A 349 -2.14 -4.56 11.83
N GLU A 350 -2.36 -3.57 12.70
CA GLU A 350 -2.97 -2.29 12.39
C GLU A 350 -2.21 -1.14 13.07
N LEU A 351 -2.02 -0.04 12.32
CA LEU A 351 -1.57 1.27 12.82
C LEU A 351 -2.72 2.26 12.63
N LEU A 352 -3.22 2.78 13.73
CA LEU A 352 -4.22 3.84 13.81
C LEU A 352 -3.54 5.19 13.99
N TYR A 353 -3.97 6.18 13.20
CA TYR A 353 -3.48 7.56 13.28
C TYR A 353 -4.60 8.59 13.14
N ASP A 354 -4.40 9.74 13.77
CA ASP A 354 -5.22 10.96 13.63
C ASP A 354 -4.29 12.16 13.59
N ILE A 355 -4.26 12.87 12.46
CA ILE A 355 -3.30 13.94 12.17
C ILE A 355 -4.06 15.15 11.63
N ASN A 356 -3.82 16.31 12.23
CA ASN A 356 -4.24 17.59 11.68
C ASN A 356 -3.08 18.24 10.93
N LEU A 357 -3.36 18.81 9.76
CA LEU A 357 -2.41 19.59 8.99
C LEU A 357 -3.01 20.96 8.64
N LEU A 358 -2.26 22.01 8.93
CA LEU A 358 -2.57 23.38 8.58
C LEU A 358 -1.57 23.88 7.53
N ILE A 359 -2.07 24.22 6.35
CA ILE A 359 -1.31 24.85 5.26
C ILE A 359 -1.38 26.37 5.41
N ASN A 360 -0.26 27.07 5.17
CA ASN A 360 -0.09 28.49 5.43
C ASN A 360 -0.61 28.91 6.82
N PRO A 361 -0.06 28.35 7.91
CA PRO A 361 -0.49 28.66 9.27
C PRO A 361 -0.34 30.15 9.62
N PHE A 362 0.53 30.87 8.91
CA PHE A 362 0.81 32.29 9.11
C PHE A 362 0.16 33.20 8.06
N GLY A 363 -0.68 32.66 7.16
CA GLY A 363 -1.28 33.39 6.06
C GLY A 363 -0.29 33.69 4.92
N ASN A 364 -0.57 34.74 4.12
CA ASN A 364 0.21 35.08 2.93
C ASN A 364 1.52 35.83 3.26
N ILE A 365 2.42 35.17 4.02
CA ILE A 365 3.74 35.74 4.38
C ILE A 365 4.73 35.73 3.21
N SER A 366 4.46 34.98 2.14
CA SER A 366 5.31 34.90 0.95
C SER A 366 5.02 35.96 -0.10
N GLY A 367 3.92 36.72 0.05
CA GLY A 367 3.46 37.68 -0.96
C GLY A 367 3.05 36.99 -2.27
N SER A 368 2.29 35.90 -2.17
CA SER A 368 1.81 35.08 -3.29
C SER A 368 2.93 34.44 -4.12
N ASN A 369 4.03 34.06 -3.44
CA ASN A 369 5.14 33.30 -4.02
C ASN A 369 5.15 31.84 -3.56
N ASP A 370 4.06 31.35 -2.98
CA ASP A 370 3.92 29.92 -2.78
C ASP A 370 3.86 29.23 -4.15
N PHE A 371 4.36 28.00 -4.21
CA PHE A 371 4.36 27.22 -5.44
C PHE A 371 4.08 25.75 -5.15
N VAL A 372 3.54 25.06 -6.14
CA VAL A 372 3.27 23.62 -6.05
C VAL A 372 3.55 22.99 -7.41
N TYR A 373 4.35 21.92 -7.42
CA TYR A 373 4.53 21.03 -8.57
C TYR A 373 3.73 19.76 -8.34
N LYS A 374 3.05 19.27 -9.38
CA LYS A 374 2.23 18.05 -9.32
C LYS A 374 2.96 16.84 -8.74
N LYS A 375 4.26 16.72 -9.04
CA LYS A 375 5.09 15.57 -8.68
C LYS A 375 5.75 15.62 -7.29
N HIS A 376 5.63 16.75 -6.58
CA HIS A 376 6.34 16.96 -5.32
C HIS A 376 5.35 17.12 -4.16
N PRO A 377 4.98 16.01 -3.47
CA PRO A 377 3.99 16.05 -2.41
C PRO A 377 4.57 16.54 -1.08
N LEU A 378 3.66 16.86 -0.15
CA LEU A 378 3.94 16.87 1.28
C LEU A 378 3.57 15.48 1.83
N LYS A 379 4.51 14.79 2.48
CA LYS A 379 4.31 13.40 2.93
C LYS A 379 4.97 13.10 4.26
N THR A 380 4.46 12.07 4.93
CA THR A 380 5.01 11.56 6.19
C THR A 380 5.38 10.10 6.04
N LYS A 381 6.61 9.74 6.42
CA LYS A 381 7.10 8.36 6.44
C LYS A 381 7.46 7.91 7.84
N LEU A 382 7.14 6.66 8.11
CA LEU A 382 7.55 5.93 9.31
C LEU A 382 8.63 4.92 8.91
N ASN A 383 9.82 5.05 9.51
CA ASN A 383 10.88 4.07 9.38
C ASN A 383 11.11 3.43 10.74
N VAL A 384 11.02 2.11 10.81
CA VAL A 384 11.16 1.31 12.02
C VAL A 384 12.39 0.43 11.86
N GLU A 385 13.31 0.53 12.80
CA GLU A 385 14.49 -0.32 12.90
C GLU A 385 14.63 -0.86 14.31
N PHE A 386 14.80 -2.17 14.46
CA PHE A 386 15.17 -2.75 15.75
C PHE A 386 15.94 -4.06 15.58
N PRO A 387 16.95 -4.33 16.43
CA PRO A 387 17.69 -5.58 16.39
C PRO A 387 16.79 -6.77 16.76
N LEU A 388 17.08 -7.94 16.20
CA LEU A 388 16.55 -9.21 16.71
C LEU A 388 17.32 -9.60 17.98
N SER A 389 17.16 -8.78 19.02
CA SER A 389 17.68 -8.96 20.36
C SER A 389 16.51 -8.82 21.32
N PHE A 390 16.05 -9.96 21.85
CA PHE A 390 14.82 -9.99 22.65
C PHE A 390 14.82 -11.13 23.66
N VAL A 391 13.95 -11.01 24.66
CA VAL A 391 13.57 -12.11 25.55
C VAL A 391 12.20 -12.63 25.07
N ALA A 392 12.14 -13.91 24.73
CA ALA A 392 10.92 -14.59 24.31
C ALA A 392 10.26 -15.33 25.46
N ASN A 393 8.94 -15.23 25.54
CA ASN A 393 8.11 -16.01 26.44
C ASN A 393 6.95 -16.64 25.65
N ASN A 394 7.01 -17.95 25.47
CA ASN A 394 6.08 -18.74 24.66
C ASN A 394 5.88 -18.17 23.24
N LEU A 395 6.90 -17.53 22.65
CA LEU A 395 6.81 -16.94 21.31
C LEU A 395 6.54 -18.05 20.30
N THR A 396 5.29 -18.17 19.88
CA THR A 396 4.79 -19.31 19.11
C THR A 396 4.68 -18.94 17.64
N LEU A 397 5.43 -19.69 16.84
CA LEU A 397 5.49 -19.56 15.39
C LEU A 397 4.80 -20.77 14.76
N ILE A 398 4.15 -20.54 13.62
CA ILE A 398 3.42 -21.57 12.89
C ILE A 398 4.01 -21.75 11.49
N ASP A 399 4.22 -23.00 11.09
CA ASP A 399 4.56 -23.40 9.73
C ASP A 399 3.70 -24.59 9.30
N THR A 400 3.53 -24.80 7.98
CA THR A 400 2.75 -25.90 7.42
C THR A 400 3.58 -26.65 6.40
N VAL A 401 3.74 -27.95 6.59
CA VAL A 401 4.46 -28.83 5.67
C VAL A 401 3.50 -29.83 5.02
N ASP A 402 3.72 -30.13 3.75
CA ASP A 402 3.01 -31.23 3.10
C ASP A 402 3.46 -32.56 3.71
N PHE A 403 2.51 -33.49 3.85
CA PHE A 403 2.73 -34.79 4.45
C PHE A 403 1.95 -35.85 3.70
N ASN A 404 2.53 -37.02 3.49
CA ASN A 404 1.79 -38.14 2.93
C ASN A 404 2.36 -39.44 3.48
N LEU A 405 1.50 -40.22 4.13
CA LEU A 405 1.81 -41.58 4.52
C LEU A 405 1.12 -42.54 3.55
N GLU A 406 1.88 -43.26 2.74
CA GLU A 406 1.33 -44.19 1.75
C GLU A 406 0.73 -45.42 2.44
N LYS A 407 -0.52 -45.73 2.10
CA LYS A 407 -1.20 -46.94 2.57
C LYS A 407 -1.05 -48.05 1.54
N ASN A 408 -0.12 -48.98 1.78
CA ASN A 408 -0.04 -50.20 0.99
C ASN A 408 -1.19 -51.14 1.36
N SER A 409 -1.88 -51.69 0.35
CA SER A 409 -3.09 -52.51 0.52
C SER A 409 -2.88 -53.84 1.26
N SER A 410 -1.63 -54.25 1.50
CA SER A 410 -1.24 -55.50 2.16
C SER A 410 -0.82 -55.31 3.62
N ASP A 411 -0.27 -54.14 3.96
CA ASP A 411 0.49 -53.92 5.18
C ASP A 411 -0.24 -52.92 6.07
N LYS A 412 -0.53 -53.31 7.32
CA LYS A 412 -1.15 -52.42 8.30
C LYS A 412 -0.15 -52.10 9.39
N ILE A 413 0.11 -50.83 9.61
CA ILE A 413 0.80 -50.37 10.81
C ILE A 413 -0.10 -50.69 12.01
N ILE A 414 0.40 -51.52 12.93
CA ILE A 414 -0.35 -51.95 14.12
C ILE A 414 -0.10 -50.99 15.29
N GLU A 415 1.16 -50.60 15.43
CA GLU A 415 1.71 -49.72 16.46
C GLU A 415 2.92 -48.99 15.89
N GLY A 416 3.30 -47.89 16.53
CA GLY A 416 4.50 -47.16 16.15
C GLY A 416 4.76 -45.95 17.01
N THR A 417 5.96 -45.41 16.88
CA THR A 417 6.41 -44.19 17.54
C THR A 417 6.93 -43.22 16.49
N LEU A 418 6.51 -41.95 16.56
CA LEU A 418 7.20 -40.90 15.81
C LEU A 418 8.34 -40.36 16.65
N PHE A 419 9.55 -40.46 16.13
CA PHE A 419 10.72 -39.81 16.66
C PHE A 419 10.97 -38.50 15.92
N ILE A 420 11.15 -37.42 16.67
CA ILE A 420 11.53 -36.12 16.15
C ILE A 420 12.94 -35.83 16.64
N TYR A 421 13.88 -35.80 15.71
CA TYR A 421 15.25 -35.36 15.95
C TYR A 421 15.32 -33.87 15.65
N ALA A 422 15.49 -33.07 16.69
CA ALA A 422 15.60 -31.63 16.60
C ALA A 422 17.05 -31.21 16.92
N ASN A 423 17.69 -30.51 15.98
CA ASN A 423 19.01 -29.94 16.17
C ASN A 423 18.88 -28.41 16.23
N ASN A 424 18.91 -27.88 17.45
CA ASN A 424 18.62 -26.48 17.75
C ASN A 424 19.88 -25.64 17.77
N GLY A 425 19.94 -24.66 16.87
CA GLY A 425 20.97 -23.63 16.82
C GLY A 425 20.50 -22.26 17.36
N TYR A 426 19.33 -22.18 17.98
CA TYR A 426 18.86 -20.98 18.67
C TYR A 426 19.19 -21.03 20.17
N PRO A 427 19.45 -19.89 20.81
CA PRO A 427 19.67 -19.78 22.26
C PRO A 427 18.36 -19.79 23.06
N PHE A 428 17.34 -20.48 22.56
CA PHE A 428 16.00 -20.58 23.15
C PHE A 428 15.61 -22.04 23.29
N ASP A 429 15.00 -22.38 24.42
CA ASP A 429 14.29 -23.65 24.52
C ASP A 429 13.05 -23.56 23.63
N ALA A 430 12.69 -24.66 22.98
CA ALA A 430 11.52 -24.71 22.11
C ALA A 430 10.60 -25.87 22.48
N THR A 431 9.30 -25.66 22.46
CA THR A 431 8.31 -26.76 22.50
C THR A 431 7.68 -26.91 21.11
N LEU A 432 7.41 -28.16 20.73
CA LEU A 432 6.73 -28.47 19.46
C LEU A 432 5.29 -28.91 19.72
N GLY A 433 4.39 -28.41 18.88
CA GLY A 433 3.05 -28.95 18.67
C GLY A 433 2.90 -29.37 17.22
N LEU A 434 2.25 -30.52 16.99
CA LEU A 434 1.95 -31.01 15.64
C LEU A 434 0.44 -31.17 15.48
N GLU A 435 -0.10 -30.59 14.42
CA GLU A 435 -1.51 -30.67 14.08
C GLU A 435 -1.67 -31.22 12.66
N LEU A 436 -2.34 -32.36 12.54
CA LEU A 436 -2.60 -33.06 11.28
C LEU A 436 -3.78 -32.42 10.56
N LEU A 437 -3.66 -32.23 9.25
CA LEU A 437 -4.69 -31.65 8.39
C LEU A 437 -5.07 -32.58 7.25
N ASP A 438 -6.33 -32.56 6.83
CA ASP A 438 -6.78 -33.25 5.60
C ASP A 438 -6.39 -32.48 4.31
N GLU A 439 -6.79 -33.01 3.15
CA GLU A 439 -6.55 -32.41 1.84
C GLU A 439 -7.15 -30.99 1.69
N ASN A 440 -8.24 -30.71 2.41
CA ASN A 440 -8.93 -29.43 2.42
C ASN A 440 -8.41 -28.48 3.52
N SER A 441 -7.30 -28.82 4.18
CA SER A 441 -6.71 -28.10 5.31
C SER A 441 -7.59 -28.03 6.57
N ASN A 442 -8.51 -28.98 6.77
CA ASN A 442 -9.27 -29.07 8.02
C ASN A 442 -8.47 -29.84 9.09
N PRO A 443 -8.52 -29.40 10.37
CA PRO A 443 -7.84 -30.09 11.45
C PRO A 443 -8.42 -31.48 11.72
N ILE A 444 -7.54 -32.49 11.72
CA ILE A 444 -7.87 -33.88 12.05
C ILE A 444 -7.56 -34.14 13.53
N LYS A 445 -6.31 -33.87 13.95
CA LYS A 445 -5.78 -34.28 15.26
C LYS A 445 -4.58 -33.44 15.67
N SER A 446 -4.50 -33.11 16.96
CA SER A 446 -3.27 -32.62 17.59
C SER A 446 -2.54 -33.77 18.27
N LEU A 447 -1.27 -33.96 17.95
CA LEU A 447 -0.44 -35.03 18.53
C LEU A 447 0.20 -34.54 19.84
N PRO A 448 0.03 -35.27 20.95
CA PRO A 448 0.63 -34.90 22.22
C PRO A 448 2.15 -35.14 22.18
N ILE A 449 2.93 -34.10 22.45
CA ILE A 449 4.39 -34.21 22.54
C ILE A 449 4.81 -33.97 23.99
N SER A 450 5.46 -34.97 24.58
CA SER A 450 6.18 -34.83 25.85
C SER A 450 7.64 -34.47 25.57
N ASN A 451 8.17 -33.51 26.32
CA ASN A 451 9.52 -32.92 26.24
C ASN A 451 9.64 -31.65 25.39
N TYR A 452 10.75 -30.95 25.59
CA TYR A 452 11.13 -29.74 24.89
C TYR A 452 12.46 -29.97 24.16
N ILE A 453 12.73 -29.10 23.21
CA ILE A 453 14.00 -28.99 22.50
C ILE A 453 14.88 -28.02 23.29
N ALA A 454 16.01 -28.50 23.77
CA ALA A 454 16.92 -27.69 24.56
C ALA A 454 17.59 -26.60 23.69
N SER A 455 17.83 -25.44 24.29
CA SER A 455 18.59 -24.34 23.71
C SER A 455 20.02 -24.74 23.33
N ALA A 456 20.55 -24.07 22.32
CA ALA A 456 21.95 -24.15 21.93
C ALA A 456 22.86 -23.57 23.04
N THR A 457 24.07 -24.11 23.19
CA THR A 457 25.02 -23.56 24.17
C THR A 457 25.56 -22.21 23.69
N VAL A 458 25.70 -21.26 24.61
CA VAL A 458 26.22 -19.92 24.30
C VAL A 458 27.61 -19.69 24.90
N ASP A 459 28.37 -18.77 24.32
CA ASP A 459 29.65 -18.28 24.83
C ASP A 459 29.49 -17.13 25.84
N ALA A 460 30.60 -16.52 26.26
CA ALA A 460 30.60 -15.39 27.21
C ALA A 460 29.89 -14.13 26.68
N ASN A 461 29.68 -14.00 25.37
CA ASN A 461 28.97 -12.90 24.72
C ASN A 461 27.51 -13.27 24.39
N LEU A 462 27.00 -14.39 24.93
CA LEU A 462 25.67 -14.93 24.62
C LEU A 462 25.48 -15.33 23.16
N LYS A 463 26.57 -15.54 22.42
CA LYS A 463 26.53 -16.05 21.04
C LYS A 463 26.58 -17.57 21.05
N VAL A 464 25.78 -18.22 20.21
CA VAL A 464 25.73 -19.68 20.11
C VAL A 464 27.08 -20.22 19.69
N SER A 465 27.63 -21.11 20.51
CA SER A 465 28.93 -21.78 20.32
C SER A 465 28.77 -23.19 19.75
N SER A 466 27.69 -23.89 20.12
CA SER A 466 27.38 -25.22 19.59
C SER A 466 25.87 -25.49 19.62
N LYS A 467 25.38 -26.24 18.62
CA LYS A 467 23.97 -26.64 18.56
C LYS A 467 23.67 -27.77 19.53
N THR A 468 22.43 -27.84 20.01
CA THR A 468 21.97 -28.90 20.92
C THR A 468 21.00 -29.83 20.21
N GLU A 469 21.25 -31.13 20.27
CA GLU A 469 20.35 -32.16 19.75
C GLU A 469 19.34 -32.59 20.83
N SER A 470 18.08 -32.74 20.44
CA SER A 470 16.99 -33.23 21.29
C SER A 470 16.17 -34.26 20.51
N VAL A 471 15.73 -35.32 21.19
CA VAL A 471 14.88 -36.35 20.60
C VAL A 471 13.55 -36.35 21.33
N LEU A 472 12.47 -36.12 20.60
CA LEU A 472 11.10 -36.21 21.11
C LEU A 472 10.47 -37.49 20.57
N ALA A 473 9.75 -38.21 21.42
CA ALA A 473 9.08 -39.45 21.06
C ALA A 473 7.57 -39.29 21.26
N ILE A 474 6.80 -39.61 20.22
CA ILE A 474 5.34 -39.56 20.21
C ILE A 474 4.83 -40.99 20.00
N PRO A 475 4.44 -41.70 21.06
CA PRO A 475 3.80 -43.00 20.90
C PRO A 475 2.46 -42.82 20.20
N LEU A 476 2.20 -43.59 19.15
CA LEU A 476 0.98 -43.51 18.37
C LEU A 476 0.00 -44.60 18.77
N SER A 477 -1.25 -44.21 19.04
CA SER A 477 -2.35 -45.16 19.09
C SER A 477 -2.80 -45.57 17.68
N ARG A 478 -3.61 -46.62 17.57
CA ARG A 478 -4.21 -47.01 16.28
C ARG A 478 -5.03 -45.88 15.63
N ILE A 479 -5.69 -45.06 16.44
CA ILE A 479 -6.46 -43.92 15.95
C ILE A 479 -5.50 -42.87 15.36
N ASP A 480 -4.37 -42.60 16.02
CA ASP A 480 -3.39 -41.63 15.52
C ASP A 480 -2.76 -42.10 14.20
N ILE A 481 -2.55 -43.41 14.03
CA ILE A 481 -2.09 -44.01 12.77
C ILE A 481 -3.12 -43.84 11.65
N ASP A 482 -4.40 -44.12 11.92
CA ASP A 482 -5.47 -43.89 10.94
C ASP A 482 -5.61 -42.40 10.59
N ASP A 483 -5.38 -41.50 11.54
CA ASP A 483 -5.35 -40.05 11.32
C ASP A 483 -4.16 -39.64 10.46
N LEU A 484 -2.98 -40.21 10.67
CA LEU A 484 -1.79 -39.98 9.83
C LEU A 484 -2.05 -40.40 8.38
N TYR A 485 -2.69 -41.55 8.13
CA TYR A 485 -3.04 -41.95 6.76
C TYR A 485 -3.99 -40.98 6.05
N ARG A 486 -4.86 -40.30 6.81
CA ARG A 486 -5.79 -39.29 6.27
C ARG A 486 -5.16 -37.92 6.12
N SER A 487 -4.06 -37.67 6.85
CA SER A 487 -3.35 -36.41 6.84
C SER A 487 -2.64 -36.17 5.51
N LYS A 488 -2.79 -34.96 4.98
CA LYS A 488 -2.07 -34.46 3.79
C LYS A 488 -1.13 -33.31 4.11
N LYS A 489 -1.27 -32.70 5.29
CA LYS A 489 -0.39 -31.64 5.77
C LYS A 489 -0.22 -31.74 7.28
N ILE A 490 0.90 -31.24 7.77
CA ILE A 490 1.16 -31.10 9.20
C ILE A 490 1.47 -29.64 9.48
N ILE A 491 0.69 -29.04 10.38
CA ILE A 491 1.04 -27.78 11.01
C ILE A 491 2.06 -28.06 12.11
N ILE A 492 3.16 -27.33 12.07
CA ILE A 492 4.20 -27.33 13.10
C ILE A 492 4.10 -26.02 13.86
N LYS A 493 3.78 -26.10 15.16
CA LYS A 493 3.80 -24.96 16.09
C LYS A 493 5.06 -25.06 16.93
N THR A 494 5.92 -24.05 16.88
CA THR A 494 7.15 -24.01 17.67
C THR A 494 7.09 -22.83 18.63
N ALA A 495 7.09 -23.08 19.94
CA ALA A 495 7.05 -22.02 20.94
C ALA A 495 8.41 -21.86 21.63
N PHE A 496 9.01 -20.67 21.49
CA PHE A 496 10.34 -20.36 22.00
C PHE A 496 10.29 -19.68 23.37
N ASN A 497 11.23 -20.06 24.23
CA ASN A 497 11.42 -19.50 25.56
C ASN A 497 12.90 -19.21 25.81
N THR A 498 13.21 -17.98 26.21
CA THR A 498 14.58 -17.62 26.60
C THR A 498 14.93 -18.19 27.96
N THR A 499 16.03 -18.95 28.02
CA THR A 499 16.52 -19.62 29.23
C THR A 499 17.33 -18.71 30.14
N ALA A 500 18.14 -17.82 29.57
CA ALA A 500 18.97 -16.87 30.30
C ALA A 500 18.21 -15.59 30.67
N LYS A 501 17.28 -15.67 31.63
CA LYS A 501 16.61 -14.45 32.15
C LYS A 501 17.54 -13.71 33.13
N PRO A 502 17.68 -12.36 33.06
CA PRO A 502 16.95 -11.40 32.22
C PRO A 502 17.75 -10.87 31.01
N GLN A 503 18.70 -11.63 30.45
CA GLN A 503 19.58 -11.10 29.41
C GLN A 503 18.93 -11.18 28.03
N PHE A 504 18.92 -10.07 27.31
CA PHE A 504 18.56 -10.05 25.89
C PHE A 504 19.56 -10.88 25.09
N VAL A 505 19.06 -11.67 24.14
CA VAL A 505 19.90 -12.54 23.32
C VAL A 505 19.74 -12.17 21.85
N LYS A 506 20.86 -11.85 21.20
CA LYS A 506 20.92 -11.51 19.78
C LYS A 506 20.82 -12.74 18.90
N ILE A 507 20.03 -12.62 17.84
CA ILE A 507 19.87 -13.63 16.80
C ILE A 507 20.77 -13.29 15.61
N TYR A 508 21.47 -14.31 15.11
CA TYR A 508 22.40 -14.19 14.00
C TYR A 508 21.90 -15.00 12.80
N GLU A 509 22.30 -14.60 11.61
CA GLU A 509 21.84 -15.18 10.33
C GLU A 509 22.04 -16.70 10.21
N ASN A 510 23.05 -17.24 10.88
CA ASN A 510 23.42 -18.65 10.83
C ASN A 510 22.60 -19.53 11.78
N TYR A 511 21.79 -18.93 12.67
CA TYR A 511 20.96 -19.68 13.62
C TYR A 511 19.78 -20.33 12.90
N ASN A 512 19.55 -21.60 13.20
CA ASN A 512 18.44 -22.38 12.67
C ASN A 512 18.13 -23.56 13.58
N ILE A 513 16.91 -24.07 13.50
CA ILE A 513 16.54 -25.36 14.06
C ILE A 513 16.21 -26.33 12.92
N SER A 514 16.87 -27.48 12.91
CA SER A 514 16.58 -28.56 11.96
C SER A 514 15.72 -29.62 12.64
N ILE A 515 14.61 -29.99 12.01
CA ILE A 515 13.64 -30.95 12.53
C ILE A 515 13.52 -32.10 11.53
N LYS A 516 13.83 -33.31 11.99
CA LYS A 516 13.65 -34.54 11.22
C LYS A 516 12.69 -35.47 11.95
N MET A 517 11.55 -35.73 11.33
CA MET A 517 10.55 -36.68 11.82
C MET A 517 10.76 -38.04 11.16
N VAL A 518 10.79 -39.08 11.98
CA VAL A 518 10.99 -40.47 11.57
C VAL A 518 9.91 -41.32 12.24
N GLY A 519 9.18 -42.11 11.45
CA GLY A 519 8.27 -43.10 11.98
C GLY A 519 8.99 -44.43 12.17
N ASP A 520 8.90 -44.98 13.38
CA ASP A 520 9.27 -46.36 13.69
C ASP A 520 7.96 -47.16 13.84
N PHE A 521 7.66 -47.98 12.83
CA PHE A 521 6.36 -48.62 12.66
C PHE A 521 6.50 -50.13 12.64
N ALA A 522 5.68 -50.81 13.43
CA ALA A 522 5.48 -52.25 13.33
C ALA A 522 4.36 -52.54 12.32
N TYR A 523 4.72 -53.21 11.22
CA TYR A 523 3.78 -53.60 10.17
C TYR A 523 3.35 -55.06 10.31
N GLN A 524 2.04 -55.31 10.23
CA GLN A 524 1.52 -56.64 9.94
C GLN A 524 1.50 -56.87 8.43
N ILE A 525 2.31 -57.80 7.95
CA ILE A 525 2.31 -58.22 6.55
C ILE A 525 1.52 -59.54 6.44
N ASN A 526 0.62 -59.67 5.46
CA ASN A 526 -0.22 -60.86 5.21
C ASN A 526 0.22 -61.72 4.02
#